data_AF-A0A4S8PT81-F1
#
_entry.id   AF-A0A4S8PT81-F1
#
_cell.length_a   1.000
_cell.length_b   1.000
_cell.length_c   1.000
_cell.angle_alpha   90.00
_cell.angle_beta   90.00
_cell.angle_gamma   90.00
#
_symmetry.space_group_name_H-M   'P 1'
#
loop_
_entity.id
_entity.type
_entity.pdbx_description
1 polymer ?
#
loop_
_entity_poly.entity_id
_entity_poly.type
_entity_poly.pdbx_seq_one_letter_code
_entity_poly.pdbx_strand_id
1 'polypeptide(L)'
;MYDDDRPRRYDSGDEPAPSPLSGLNWKHWTAIVVVIALCCGGVILANTDFNDPTDTIKSHYTREATLDEGGGTAYTSASSPATVASEIADDADPREERSDNGTYYLQYSKHIVAVSPNGTSGGSKILLHDYKSGYNHYSGVFLLWGWPSSPPGPFRGGGPGSGK
;
A
#
# COMPACT_ATOMS: atom_id res chain seq x y z
N MET A 1 -25.71 71.05 34.10
CA MET A 1 -24.46 70.59 34.73
C MET A 1 -23.58 70.14 33.57
N TYR A 2 -22.54 70.92 33.29
CA TYR A 2 -21.57 70.77 32.18
C TYR A 2 -20.33 70.08 32.76
N ASP A 3 -19.77 69.11 32.05
CA ASP A 3 -18.43 68.51 32.19
C ASP A 3 -18.15 67.98 30.78
N ASP A 4 -17.49 68.68 29.85
CA ASP A 4 -16.14 69.24 29.75
C ASP A 4 -14.99 68.22 29.55
N ASP A 5 -14.20 68.55 28.53
CA ASP A 5 -12.83 68.17 28.12
C ASP A 5 -12.38 66.74 27.72
N ARG A 6 -12.56 66.46 26.41
CA ARG A 6 -11.57 66.11 25.34
C ARG A 6 -10.43 65.05 25.59
N PRO A 7 -9.49 64.81 24.62
CA PRO A 7 -9.46 63.52 23.89
C PRO A 7 -8.12 62.77 24.06
N ARG A 8 -8.11 61.44 23.85
CA ARG A 8 -6.83 60.73 23.64
C ARG A 8 -6.93 59.71 22.51
N ARG A 9 -6.24 60.02 21.41
CA ARG A 9 -5.63 59.02 20.52
C ARG A 9 -4.33 58.54 21.14
N TYR A 10 -4.15 57.22 21.19
CA TYR A 10 -2.92 56.40 21.15
C TYR A 10 -3.43 54.95 21.00
N ASP A 11 -2.80 53.97 20.37
CA ASP A 11 -1.70 53.79 19.42
C ASP A 11 -1.77 52.29 19.05
N SER A 12 -1.10 51.92 17.98
CA SER A 12 -0.92 50.62 17.32
C SER A 12 -0.58 49.43 18.24
N GLY A 13 -0.96 48.21 17.83
CA GLY A 13 -0.61 46.91 18.46
C GLY A 13 -1.75 46.35 19.31
N ASP A 14 -2.15 45.08 19.31
CA ASP A 14 -1.53 43.85 18.85
C ASP A 14 -2.65 42.80 18.65
N GLU A 15 -2.50 41.94 17.64
CA GLU A 15 -3.25 40.68 17.56
C GLU A 15 -2.92 39.81 18.78
N PRO A 16 -3.90 39.28 19.53
CA PRO A 16 -3.65 38.08 20.30
C PRO A 16 -3.71 36.88 19.35
N ALA A 17 -2.53 36.48 18.88
CA ALA A 17 -2.30 35.16 18.28
C ALA A 17 -2.93 34.07 19.17
N PRO A 18 -3.57 33.03 18.59
CA PRO A 18 -3.96 31.87 19.35
C PRO A 18 -2.71 31.27 20.01
N SER A 19 -2.80 31.10 21.34
CA SER A 19 -1.72 30.64 22.20
C SER A 19 -0.95 29.46 21.60
N PRO A 20 0.40 29.46 21.63
CA PRO A 20 1.17 28.28 21.30
C PRO A 20 0.78 27.17 22.28
N LEU A 21 0.26 26.07 21.73
CA LEU A 21 -0.07 24.90 22.52
C LEU A 21 1.16 24.47 23.30
N SER A 22 0.97 24.55 24.62
CA SER A 22 1.71 23.92 25.70
C SER A 22 2.71 22.87 25.25
N GLY A 23 3.96 23.08 25.68
CA GLY A 23 5.08 22.20 25.48
C GLY A 23 4.72 20.75 25.76
N LEU A 24 4.62 19.98 24.68
CA LEU A 24 4.52 18.54 24.70
C LEU A 24 5.66 18.05 23.82
N ASN A 25 6.66 17.48 24.49
CA ASN A 25 7.91 17.00 23.89
C ASN A 25 7.65 16.28 22.56
N TRP A 26 8.04 16.94 21.47
CA TRP A 26 8.01 16.49 20.06
C TRP A 26 8.43 15.03 19.88
N LYS A 27 9.33 14.55 20.73
CA LYS A 27 9.91 13.19 20.65
C LYS A 27 9.00 12.06 21.13
N HIS A 28 7.88 12.35 21.77
CA HIS A 28 6.96 11.31 22.25
C HIS A 28 5.74 11.09 21.34
N TRP A 29 5.50 11.96 20.35
CA TRP A 29 4.39 11.81 19.39
C TRP A 29 4.67 10.79 18.29
N THR A 30 5.93 10.46 18.03
CA THR A 30 6.30 9.43 17.05
C THR A 30 6.10 8.00 17.59
N ALA A 31 6.18 7.80 18.91
CA ALA A 31 6.09 6.46 19.50
C ALA A 31 4.65 5.89 19.48
N ILE A 32 3.62 6.74 19.58
CA ILE A 32 2.22 6.29 19.63
C ILE A 32 1.70 5.90 18.23
N VAL A 33 2.17 6.55 17.16
CA VAL A 33 1.79 6.20 15.78
C VAL A 33 2.39 4.86 15.37
N VAL A 34 3.63 4.56 15.80
CA VAL A 34 4.28 3.29 15.46
C VAL A 34 3.61 2.11 16.16
N VAL A 35 3.18 2.24 17.42
CA VAL A 35 2.56 1.12 18.16
C VAL A 35 1.12 0.82 17.71
N ILE A 36 0.36 1.82 17.27
CA ILE A 36 -0.98 1.60 16.69
C ILE A 36 -0.90 1.03 15.27
N ALA A 37 0.10 1.43 14.48
CA ALA A 37 0.39 0.77 13.20
C ALA A 37 0.86 -0.68 13.39
N LEU A 38 1.58 -0.98 14.48
CA LEU A 38 2.11 -2.32 14.77
C LEU A 38 1.08 -3.29 15.39
N CYS A 39 0.04 -2.79 16.06
CA CYS A 39 -0.99 -3.64 16.72
C CYS A 39 -2.29 -3.84 15.92
N CYS A 40 -2.47 -3.19 14.77
CA CYS A 40 -3.64 -3.43 13.90
C CYS A 40 -3.36 -4.36 12.70
N GLY A 41 -2.09 -4.66 12.39
CA GLY A 41 -1.71 -5.58 11.30
C GLY A 41 -1.71 -7.06 11.70
N GLY A 42 -1.94 -7.37 12.97
CA GLY A 42 -2.03 -8.74 13.48
C GLY A 42 -3.46 -9.06 13.91
N VAL A 43 -4.04 -10.08 13.29
CA VAL A 43 -5.30 -10.76 13.68
C VAL A 43 -6.59 -10.13 13.11
N ILE A 44 -6.82 -10.32 11.81
CA ILE A 44 -8.16 -10.70 11.34
C ILE A 44 -8.01 -11.97 10.51
N LEU A 45 -8.23 -13.12 11.18
CA LEU A 45 -8.49 -14.42 10.56
C LEU A 45 -9.83 -14.35 9.80
N ALA A 46 -9.85 -13.71 8.64
CA ALA A 46 -10.92 -13.89 7.68
C ALA A 46 -10.62 -15.16 6.88
N ASN A 47 -11.66 -15.96 6.63
CA ASN A 47 -11.59 -17.15 5.78
C ASN A 47 -11.38 -16.70 4.33
N THR A 48 -10.17 -16.29 3.97
CA THR A 48 -9.81 -15.94 2.59
C THR A 48 -9.28 -17.19 1.90
N ASP A 49 -9.69 -17.37 0.64
CA ASP A 49 -8.99 -18.29 -0.25
C ASP A 49 -7.53 -17.82 -0.30
N PHE A 50 -6.62 -18.55 0.37
CA PHE A 50 -5.17 -18.27 0.46
C PHE A 50 -4.45 -18.31 -0.91
N ASN A 51 -5.14 -18.09 -2.02
CA ASN A 51 -4.62 -18.00 -3.37
C ASN A 51 -5.21 -16.79 -4.13
N ASP A 52 -6.04 -15.98 -3.46
CA ASP A 52 -6.65 -14.77 -4.02
C ASP A 52 -6.25 -13.55 -3.17
N PRO A 53 -5.35 -12.69 -3.69
CA PRO A 53 -4.89 -11.49 -2.97
C PRO A 53 -5.94 -10.37 -2.97
N THR A 54 -7.05 -10.52 -3.69
CA THR A 54 -8.00 -9.43 -3.96
C THR A 54 -8.66 -8.90 -2.69
N ASP A 55 -9.08 -9.78 -1.78
CA ASP A 55 -9.80 -9.40 -0.57
C ASP A 55 -8.88 -8.71 0.44
N THR A 56 -7.67 -9.25 0.63
CA THR A 56 -6.62 -8.60 1.43
C THR A 56 -6.30 -7.22 0.87
N ILE A 57 -6.08 -7.10 -0.45
CA ILE A 57 -5.70 -5.82 -1.05
C ILE A 57 -6.81 -4.78 -0.89
N LYS A 58 -8.07 -5.16 -1.12
CA LYS A 58 -9.23 -4.27 -1.00
C LYS A 58 -9.49 -3.81 0.42
N SER A 59 -9.16 -4.63 1.41
CA SER A 59 -9.42 -4.33 2.82
C SER A 59 -8.28 -3.55 3.48
N HIS A 60 -7.03 -3.82 3.08
CA HIS A 60 -5.84 -3.24 3.73
C HIS A 60 -5.31 -1.97 3.04
N TYR A 61 -5.61 -1.76 1.75
CA TYR A 61 -5.02 -0.67 0.97
C TYR A 61 -6.06 0.28 0.37
N THR A 62 -5.65 1.52 0.13
CA THR A 62 -6.52 2.58 -0.38
C THR A 62 -6.62 2.48 -1.90
N ARG A 63 -7.84 2.32 -2.42
CA ARG A 63 -8.10 2.29 -3.87
C ARG A 63 -7.79 3.66 -4.49
N GLU A 64 -6.98 3.67 -5.55
CA GLU A 64 -6.59 4.88 -6.28
C GLU A 64 -6.82 4.71 -7.78
N ALA A 65 -8.07 4.91 -8.21
CA ALA A 65 -8.47 4.70 -9.61
C ALA A 65 -7.74 5.60 -10.62
N THR A 66 -7.15 6.70 -10.16
CA THR A 66 -6.34 7.61 -11.00
C THR A 66 -5.01 6.99 -11.44
N LEU A 67 -4.57 5.93 -10.75
CA LEU A 67 -3.32 5.21 -11.01
C LEU A 67 -3.55 3.85 -11.70
N ASP A 68 -4.81 3.51 -12.03
CA ASP A 68 -5.16 2.27 -12.74
C ASP A 68 -4.46 2.26 -14.11
N GLU A 69 -3.66 1.22 -14.38
CA GLU A 69 -2.90 1.08 -15.63
C GLU A 69 -2.85 -0.38 -16.10
N GLY A 70 -2.70 -0.60 -17.41
CA GLY A 70 -2.55 -1.96 -17.98
C GLY A 70 -3.72 -2.91 -17.73
N GLY A 71 -4.92 -2.38 -17.45
CA GLY A 71 -6.09 -3.18 -17.05
C GLY A 71 -5.98 -3.74 -15.62
N GLY A 72 -5.04 -3.21 -14.84
CA GLY A 72 -4.90 -3.46 -13.42
C GLY A 72 -5.60 -2.39 -12.60
N THR A 73 -6.01 -2.80 -11.41
CA THR A 73 -6.55 -1.92 -10.40
C THR A 73 -5.42 -1.44 -9.47
N ALA A 74 -5.29 -0.14 -9.30
CA ALA A 74 -4.29 0.46 -8.43
C ALA A 74 -4.82 0.70 -7.01
N TYR A 75 -3.97 0.37 -6.05
CA TYR A 75 -4.10 0.72 -4.65
C TYR A 75 -2.81 1.39 -4.18
N THR A 76 -2.88 2.12 -3.08
CA THR A 76 -1.72 2.77 -2.48
C THR A 76 -1.57 2.45 -1.00
N SER A 77 -0.33 2.48 -0.54
CA SER A 77 0.04 2.33 0.85
C SER A 77 1.16 3.32 1.21
N ALA A 78 1.20 3.76 2.46
CA ALA A 78 2.31 4.55 3.00
C ALA A 78 3.56 3.71 3.28
N SER A 79 3.41 2.38 3.31
CA SER A 79 4.50 1.43 3.57
C SER A 79 5.40 1.25 2.35
N SER A 80 6.64 0.80 2.60
CA SER A 80 7.61 0.55 1.53
C SER A 80 7.14 -0.60 0.61
N PRO A 81 7.51 -0.60 -0.69
CA PRO A 81 7.13 -1.66 -1.61
C PRO A 81 7.52 -3.07 -1.14
N ALA A 82 8.69 -3.21 -0.50
CA ALA A 82 9.16 -4.48 0.04
C ALA A 82 8.28 -4.98 1.18
N THR A 83 7.90 -4.07 2.10
CA THR A 83 7.01 -4.39 3.23
C THR A 83 5.65 -4.85 2.73
N VAL A 84 5.06 -4.09 1.80
CA VAL A 84 3.74 -4.40 1.23
C VAL A 84 3.77 -5.70 0.43
N ALA A 85 4.82 -5.94 -0.34
CA ALA A 85 4.97 -7.21 -1.06
C ALA A 85 5.02 -8.39 -0.10
N SER A 86 5.79 -8.30 0.99
CA SER A 86 5.85 -9.32 2.03
C SER A 86 4.50 -9.53 2.71
N GLU A 87 3.79 -8.47 3.08
CA GLU A 87 2.46 -8.56 3.70
C GLU A 87 1.45 -9.31 2.80
N ILE A 88 1.39 -8.94 1.52
CA ILE A 88 0.49 -9.61 0.56
C ILE A 88 0.95 -11.05 0.30
N ALA A 89 2.27 -11.30 0.33
CA ALA A 89 2.82 -12.63 0.18
C ALA A 89 2.45 -13.54 1.35
N ASP A 90 2.57 -13.03 2.58
CA ASP A 90 2.27 -13.75 3.81
C ASP A 90 0.76 -14.04 3.95
N ASP A 91 -0.11 -13.14 3.48
CA ASP A 91 -1.56 -13.29 3.58
C ASP A 91 -2.15 -14.24 2.52
N ALA A 92 -1.61 -14.25 1.30
CA ALA A 92 -2.23 -14.91 0.14
C ALA A 92 -1.35 -15.97 -0.57
N ASP A 93 -0.18 -16.30 -0.02
CA ASP A 93 0.77 -17.33 -0.49
C ASP A 93 0.98 -17.36 -2.01
N PRO A 94 1.80 -16.44 -2.56
CA PRO A 94 2.06 -16.35 -3.98
C PRO A 94 2.80 -17.59 -4.48
N ARG A 95 2.51 -17.99 -5.71
CA ARG A 95 3.22 -19.08 -6.39
C ARG A 95 4.69 -18.76 -6.62
N GLU A 96 4.96 -17.51 -6.94
CA GLU A 96 6.31 -17.02 -7.14
C GLU A 96 6.35 -15.52 -6.85
N GLU A 97 7.42 -15.10 -6.20
CA GLU A 97 7.75 -13.70 -5.96
C GLU A 97 9.05 -13.37 -6.69
N ARG A 98 9.06 -12.25 -7.40
CA ARG A 98 10.23 -11.72 -8.10
C ARG A 98 10.31 -10.22 -7.87
N SER A 99 11.50 -9.66 -7.88
CA SER A 99 11.69 -8.21 -7.81
C SER A 99 12.56 -7.72 -8.96
N ASP A 100 12.21 -6.57 -9.54
CA ASP A 100 13.02 -5.87 -10.55
C ASP A 100 12.99 -4.37 -10.31
N ASN A 101 14.15 -3.73 -10.29
CA ASN A 101 14.30 -2.27 -10.17
C ASN A 101 13.44 -1.63 -9.05
N GLY A 102 13.31 -2.30 -7.90
CA GLY A 102 12.50 -1.83 -6.76
C GLY A 102 11.00 -2.07 -6.87
N THR A 103 10.55 -2.76 -7.92
CA THR A 103 9.18 -3.26 -8.08
C THR A 103 9.14 -4.75 -7.75
N TYR A 104 8.17 -5.17 -6.95
CA TYR A 104 7.95 -6.55 -6.56
C TYR A 104 6.75 -7.11 -7.32
N TYR A 105 6.89 -8.30 -7.87
CA TYR A 105 5.88 -9.00 -8.67
C TYR A 105 5.53 -10.29 -7.96
N LEU A 106 4.26 -10.42 -7.60
CA LEU A 106 3.70 -11.58 -6.94
C LEU A 106 2.77 -12.29 -7.92
N GLN A 107 3.09 -13.55 -8.23
CA GLN A 107 2.31 -14.38 -9.12
C GLN A 107 1.32 -15.22 -8.31
N TYR A 108 0.03 -15.08 -8.60
CA TYR A 108 -1.02 -15.91 -8.03
C TYR A 108 -1.65 -16.82 -9.09
N SER A 109 -2.53 -17.71 -8.65
CA SER A 109 -3.24 -18.64 -9.54
C SER A 109 -4.09 -17.93 -10.61
N LYS A 110 -4.66 -16.78 -10.28
CA LYS A 110 -5.58 -16.02 -11.16
C LYS A 110 -5.19 -14.55 -11.32
N HIS A 111 -4.26 -14.08 -10.52
CA HIS A 111 -3.89 -12.67 -10.43
C HIS A 111 -2.38 -12.49 -10.49
N ILE A 112 -1.96 -11.29 -10.90
CA ILE A 112 -0.58 -10.83 -10.80
C ILE A 112 -0.64 -9.50 -10.07
N VAL A 113 0.15 -9.38 -9.00
CA VAL A 113 0.25 -8.15 -8.22
C VAL A 113 1.62 -7.54 -8.45
N ALA A 114 1.67 -6.26 -8.80
CA ALA A 114 2.90 -5.51 -8.94
C ALA A 114 2.95 -4.40 -7.90
N VAL A 115 3.94 -4.41 -7.01
CA VAL A 115 4.14 -3.42 -5.95
C VAL A 115 5.35 -2.57 -6.30
N SER A 116 5.13 -1.31 -6.62
CA SER A 116 6.15 -0.35 -7.06
C SER A 116 6.22 0.86 -6.10
N PRO A 117 7.30 1.65 -6.11
CA PRO A 117 7.36 2.90 -5.34
C PRO A 117 6.34 3.94 -5.84
N ASN A 118 5.60 4.58 -4.93
CA ASN A 118 4.61 5.62 -5.29
C ASN A 118 5.22 7.03 -5.29
N GLY A 119 6.15 7.29 -6.20
CA GLY A 119 6.74 8.62 -6.40
C GLY A 119 7.59 9.12 -5.20
N THR A 120 7.81 10.45 -5.16
CA THR A 120 8.78 11.10 -4.26
C THR A 120 8.29 11.24 -2.81
N SER A 121 6.97 11.21 -2.58
CA SER A 121 6.37 11.36 -1.25
C SER A 121 6.52 10.12 -0.36
N GLY A 122 7.12 9.05 -0.89
CA GLY A 122 7.23 7.75 -0.22
C GLY A 122 5.98 6.89 -0.36
N GLY A 123 6.09 5.65 0.08
CA GLY A 123 5.02 4.65 -0.01
C GLY A 123 5.11 3.75 -1.24
N SER A 124 4.03 3.03 -1.50
CA SER A 124 3.95 2.02 -2.54
C SER A 124 2.63 2.08 -3.30
N LYS A 125 2.72 1.76 -4.59
CA LYS A 125 1.61 1.58 -5.52
C LYS A 125 1.49 0.08 -5.80
N ILE A 126 0.30 -0.45 -5.59
CA ILE A 126 -0.03 -1.86 -5.74
C ILE A 126 -0.97 -1.97 -6.94
N LEU A 127 -0.55 -2.66 -7.98
CA LEU A 127 -1.38 -2.94 -9.13
C LEU A 127 -1.83 -4.38 -9.10
N LEU A 128 -3.13 -4.58 -8.89
CA LEU A 128 -3.79 -5.86 -8.96
C LEU A 128 -4.30 -6.10 -10.38
N HIS A 129 -3.70 -7.05 -11.08
CA HIS A 129 -4.12 -7.46 -12.40
C HIS A 129 -4.75 -8.85 -12.38
N ASP A 130 -5.68 -9.11 -13.30
CA ASP A 130 -5.94 -10.47 -13.75
C ASP A 130 -4.66 -11.05 -14.37
N TYR A 131 -4.45 -12.35 -14.23
CA TYR A 131 -3.23 -13.00 -14.69
C TYR A 131 -2.89 -12.66 -16.14
N LYS A 132 -3.89 -12.70 -17.03
CA LYS A 132 -3.70 -12.43 -18.46
C LYS A 132 -3.39 -10.96 -18.75
N SER A 133 -4.04 -10.02 -18.06
CA SER A 133 -3.78 -8.59 -18.28
C SER A 133 -2.41 -8.20 -17.71
N GLY A 134 -2.08 -8.68 -16.51
CA GLY A 134 -0.77 -8.48 -15.89
C GLY A 134 0.35 -9.10 -16.69
N TYR A 135 0.17 -10.32 -17.19
CA TYR A 135 1.17 -10.96 -18.05
C TYR A 135 1.39 -10.20 -19.35
N ASN A 136 0.33 -9.73 -20.00
CA ASN A 136 0.46 -8.95 -21.22
C ASN A 136 1.16 -7.61 -20.95
N HIS A 137 0.84 -6.94 -19.84
CA HIS A 137 1.42 -5.66 -19.46
C HIS A 137 2.91 -5.76 -19.16
N TYR A 138 3.33 -6.79 -18.40
CA TYR A 138 4.72 -7.01 -18.00
C TYR A 138 5.42 -8.11 -18.82
N SER A 139 4.90 -8.43 -20.00
CA SER A 139 5.36 -9.55 -20.84
C SER A 139 6.85 -9.50 -21.12
N GLY A 140 7.42 -8.31 -21.34
CA GLY A 140 8.86 -8.14 -21.58
C GLY A 140 9.73 -8.64 -20.41
N VAL A 141 9.33 -8.34 -19.17
CA VAL A 141 10.08 -8.75 -17.97
C VAL A 141 9.82 -10.23 -17.66
N PHE A 142 8.57 -10.67 -17.78
CA PHE A 142 8.15 -12.03 -17.46
C PHE A 142 8.69 -13.08 -18.44
N LEU A 143 8.82 -12.73 -19.72
CA LEU A 143 9.46 -13.60 -20.73
C LEU A 143 10.93 -13.87 -20.41
N LEU A 144 11.66 -12.88 -19.86
CA LEU A 144 13.05 -13.06 -19.46
C LEU A 144 13.21 -14.01 -18.26
N TRP A 145 12.19 -14.09 -17.40
CA TRP A 145 12.17 -14.98 -16.24
C TRP A 145 11.57 -16.35 -16.53
N GLY A 146 10.93 -16.51 -17.69
CA GLY A 146 10.24 -17.74 -18.07
C GLY A 146 8.89 -17.93 -17.38
N TRP A 147 8.25 -16.85 -16.93
CA TRP A 147 6.88 -16.94 -16.43
C TRP A 147 5.92 -17.37 -17.55
N PRO A 148 4.98 -18.28 -17.29
CA PRO A 148 4.04 -18.73 -18.31
C PRO A 148 3.02 -17.63 -18.62
N SER A 149 2.65 -17.49 -19.89
CA SER A 149 1.59 -16.57 -20.33
C SER A 149 0.19 -16.98 -19.88
N SER A 150 0.04 -18.24 -19.47
CA SER A 150 -1.20 -18.80 -18.94
C SER A 150 -1.10 -18.94 -17.43
N PRO A 151 -2.23 -18.77 -16.70
CA PRO A 151 -2.24 -18.91 -15.26
C PRO A 151 -1.71 -20.30 -14.86
N PRO A 152 -0.79 -20.39 -13.88
CA PRO A 152 -0.28 -21.67 -13.44
C PRO A 152 -1.45 -22.53 -12.95
N GLY A 153 -1.49 -23.79 -13.38
CA GLY A 153 -2.53 -24.72 -12.95
C GLY A 153 -2.54 -24.90 -11.43
N PRO A 154 -3.67 -25.34 -10.83
CA PRO A 154 -3.80 -25.53 -9.38
C PRO A 154 -2.81 -26.57 -8.79
N PHE A 155 -2.18 -27.38 -9.64
CA PHE A 155 -1.29 -28.47 -9.24
C PHE A 155 0.19 -28.04 -9.30
N ARG A 156 0.81 -27.76 -8.14
CA ARG A 156 2.27 -27.89 -7.97
C ARG A 156 2.55 -29.40 -7.89
N GLY A 157 3.28 -29.94 -8.87
CA GLY A 157 3.38 -31.38 -9.12
C GLY A 157 3.77 -32.26 -7.91
N GLY A 158 3.07 -33.40 -7.78
CA GLY A 158 3.41 -34.59 -6.99
C GLY A 158 2.27 -35.62 -7.07
N GLY A 159 2.21 -36.52 -8.05
CA GLY A 159 2.80 -37.88 -8.10
C GLY A 159 1.67 -38.95 -8.26
N PRO A 160 1.86 -40.26 -8.57
CA PRO A 160 3.07 -41.07 -8.82
C PRO A 160 3.08 -41.73 -10.23
N GLY A 161 4.16 -42.43 -10.57
CA GLY A 161 4.35 -43.11 -11.86
C GLY A 161 3.14 -43.93 -12.31
N SER A 162 2.64 -43.65 -13.52
CA SER A 162 1.89 -44.61 -14.33
C SER A 162 2.85 -45.19 -15.36
N GLY A 163 3.76 -46.03 -14.89
CA GLY A 163 4.33 -47.08 -15.71
C GLY A 163 3.30 -48.21 -15.79
N LYS A 164 2.64 -48.32 -16.94
CA LYS A 164 1.93 -49.53 -17.35
C LYS A 164 2.01 -49.62 -18.87
#